data_AF-A0A6L3N634-F1
#
_entry.id   AF-A0A6L3N634-F1
#
_cell.length_a   1.000
_cell.length_b   1.000
_cell.length_c   1.000
_cell.angle_alpha   90.00
_cell.angle_beta   90.00
_cell.angle_gamma   90.00
#
_symmetry.space_group_name_H-M   'P 1'
#
loop_
_entity.id
_entity.type
_entity.pdbx_description
1 polymer ?
#
loop_
_entity_poly.entity_id
_entity_poly.type
_entity_poly.pdbx_seq_one_letter_code
_entity_poly.pdbx_strand_id
1 'polypeptide(L)'
;MFNHLGLVMFAMLFSIDGGKEYNGFSNGQTWNGWAMPYFTLEVAKQIADDMNAVTTEEKLVYDEASDTFIYQTDYYPESDWERFEATEHDGKKLYGIGAGSWVWDSERIE
;
A
#
# COMPACT_ATOMS: atom_id res chain seq x y z
N MET A 1 -15.20 -26.04 -8.48
CA MET A 1 -13.87 -26.13 -9.11
C MET A 1 -13.43 -24.70 -9.33
N PHE A 2 -12.74 -24.08 -8.36
CA PHE A 2 -12.27 -22.70 -8.51
C PHE A 2 -10.88 -22.77 -9.13
N ASN A 3 -10.75 -22.28 -10.36
CA ASN A 3 -9.45 -22.14 -11.01
C ASN A 3 -8.59 -21.20 -10.18
N HIS A 4 -7.49 -21.71 -9.68
CA HIS A 4 -6.36 -20.95 -9.16
C HIS A 4 -5.63 -20.32 -10.36
N LEU A 5 -6.27 -19.34 -11.01
CA LEU A 5 -5.55 -18.41 -11.85
C LEU A 5 -4.77 -17.54 -10.87
N GLY A 6 -3.44 -17.68 -10.84
CA GLY A 6 -2.58 -16.76 -10.11
C GLY A 6 -2.97 -15.34 -10.47
N LEU A 7 -3.21 -14.50 -9.46
CA LEU A 7 -3.55 -13.09 -9.66
C LEU A 7 -2.41 -12.43 -10.44
N VAL A 8 -2.66 -12.09 -11.70
CA VAL A 8 -1.69 -11.39 -12.54
C VAL A 8 -1.53 -9.98 -11.98
N MET A 9 -0.30 -9.64 -11.62
CA MET A 9 0.07 -8.31 -11.16
C MET A 9 0.40 -7.41 -12.35
N PHE A 10 -0.23 -6.24 -12.42
CA PHE A 10 0.02 -5.20 -13.44
C PHE A 10 0.84 -4.08 -12.83
N ALA A 11 1.91 -3.66 -13.50
CA ALA A 11 2.67 -2.49 -13.10
C ALA A 11 1.85 -1.21 -13.37
N MET A 12 1.73 -0.35 -12.36
CA MET A 12 0.94 0.87 -12.39
C MET A 12 1.63 1.97 -11.58
N LEU A 13 1.27 3.23 -11.84
CA LEU A 13 1.56 4.37 -10.98
C LEU A 13 0.38 4.61 -10.07
N PHE A 14 0.64 4.92 -8.81
CA PHE A 14 -0.39 5.22 -7.81
C PHE A 14 -0.12 6.55 -7.13
N SER A 15 -1.16 7.32 -6.85
CA SER A 15 -1.10 8.58 -6.09
C SER A 15 -2.33 8.72 -5.20
N ILE A 16 -2.20 9.56 -4.17
CA ILE A 16 -3.33 9.99 -3.33
C ILE A 16 -3.59 11.45 -3.65
N ASP A 17 -4.84 11.80 -3.94
CA ASP A 17 -5.30 13.18 -4.19
C ASP A 17 -4.47 13.93 -5.25
N GLY A 18 -4.02 13.24 -6.30
CA GLY A 18 -3.17 13.83 -7.35
C GLY A 18 -1.77 14.26 -6.87
N GLY A 19 -1.32 13.72 -5.73
CA GLY A 19 0.00 13.93 -5.16
C GLY A 19 1.11 13.20 -5.91
N LYS A 20 2.19 12.89 -5.18
CA LYS A 20 3.34 12.17 -5.74
C LYS A 20 2.93 10.78 -6.22
N GLU A 21 3.53 10.35 -7.32
CA GLU A 21 3.29 9.04 -7.91
C GLU A 21 4.32 8.01 -7.45
N TYR A 22 3.85 6.78 -7.24
CA TYR A 22 4.64 5.66 -6.78
C TYR A 22 4.45 4.46 -7.71
N ASN A 23 5.56 3.83 -8.10
CA ASN A 23 5.52 2.60 -8.87
C ASN A 23 5.04 1.45 -7.99
N GLY A 24 3.96 0.79 -8.39
CA GLY A 24 3.43 -0.35 -7.67
C GLY A 24 2.84 -1.40 -8.60
N PHE A 25 2.08 -2.29 -7.99
CA PHE A 25 1.39 -3.37 -8.66
C PHE A 25 -0.10 -3.38 -8.30
N SER A 26 -0.94 -3.70 -9.27
CA SER A 26 -2.37 -3.98 -9.07
C SER A 26 -2.67 -5.42 -9.45
N ASN A 27 -3.49 -6.09 -8.66
CA ASN A 27 -4.08 -7.38 -9.02
C ASN A 27 -5.47 -7.23 -9.69
N GLY A 28 -5.85 -6.00 -10.04
CA GLY A 28 -7.14 -5.65 -10.64
C GLY A 28 -8.27 -5.43 -9.63
N GLN A 29 -8.05 -5.64 -8.32
CA GLN A 29 -9.04 -5.37 -7.31
C GLN A 29 -9.16 -3.87 -7.00
N THR A 30 -10.38 -3.47 -6.65
CA THR A 30 -10.70 -2.11 -6.21
C THR A 30 -11.59 -2.15 -4.97
N TRP A 31 -11.55 -1.09 -4.19
CA TRP A 31 -12.44 -0.86 -3.05
C TRP A 31 -13.19 0.45 -3.25
N ASN A 32 -14.52 0.38 -3.38
CA ASN A 32 -15.37 1.53 -3.71
C ASN A 32 -14.92 2.32 -4.96
N GLY A 33 -14.30 1.63 -5.92
CA GLY A 33 -13.77 2.24 -7.16
C GLY A 33 -12.32 2.72 -7.05
N TRP A 34 -11.75 2.78 -5.85
CA TRP A 34 -10.34 3.14 -5.62
C TRP A 34 -9.43 1.93 -5.79
N ALA A 35 -8.20 2.18 -6.24
CA ALA A 35 -7.24 1.12 -6.46
C ALA A 35 -6.78 0.48 -5.14
N MET A 36 -6.41 -0.80 -5.21
CA MET A 36 -5.79 -1.52 -4.11
C MET A 36 -4.33 -1.85 -4.48
N PRO A 37 -3.40 -0.92 -4.24
CA PRO A 37 -2.02 -1.07 -4.69
C PRO A 37 -1.22 -2.02 -3.81
N TYR A 38 -0.18 -2.59 -4.40
CA TYR A 38 0.84 -3.38 -3.74
C TYR A 38 2.22 -2.83 -4.09
N PHE A 39 3.05 -2.57 -3.08
CA PHE A 39 4.35 -1.93 -3.26
C PHE A 39 5.49 -2.82 -2.81
N THR A 40 6.68 -2.66 -3.40
CA THR A 40 7.90 -3.27 -2.86
C THR A 40 8.26 -2.60 -1.53
N LEU A 41 9.12 -3.25 -0.73
CA LEU A 41 9.63 -2.64 0.52
C LEU A 41 10.25 -1.26 0.28
N GLU A 42 11.00 -1.11 -0.81
CA GLU A 42 11.66 0.15 -1.19
C GLU A 42 10.64 1.26 -1.42
N VAL A 43 9.61 1.00 -2.24
CA VAL A 43 8.58 2.00 -2.53
C VAL A 43 7.70 2.27 -1.32
N ALA A 44 7.37 1.25 -0.52
CA ALA A 44 6.61 1.44 0.72
C ALA A 44 7.38 2.31 1.73
N LYS A 45 8.71 2.16 1.84
CA LYS A 45 9.56 3.05 2.63
C LYS A 45 9.57 4.47 2.07
N GLN A 46 9.61 4.63 0.74
CA GLN A 46 9.51 5.94 0.12
C GLN A 46 8.17 6.63 0.44
N ILE A 47 7.05 5.90 0.34
CA ILE A 47 5.72 6.42 0.73
C ILE A 47 5.73 6.85 2.20
N ALA A 48 6.29 6.02 3.08
CA ALA A 48 6.42 6.33 4.49
C ALA A 48 7.23 7.62 4.73
N ASP A 49 8.40 7.75 4.10
CA ASP A 49 9.25 8.93 4.22
C ASP A 49 8.54 10.20 3.73
N ASP A 50 7.90 10.13 2.56
CA ASP A 50 7.18 11.26 1.96
C ASP A 50 5.98 11.69 2.82
N MET A 51 5.20 10.74 3.33
CA MET A 51 4.06 11.02 4.22
C MET A 51 4.54 11.60 5.56
N ASN A 52 5.57 11.00 6.15
CA ASN A 52 6.12 11.42 7.43
C ASN A 52 6.80 12.80 7.36
N ALA A 53 7.13 13.30 6.17
CA ALA A 53 7.72 14.62 5.97
C ALA A 53 6.68 15.76 5.97
N VAL A 54 5.41 15.48 5.69
CA VAL A 54 4.36 16.51 5.52
C VAL A 54 3.39 16.62 6.69
N THR A 55 3.35 15.62 7.58
CA THR A 55 2.51 15.62 8.77
C THR A 55 3.24 15.05 9.99
N THR A 56 2.88 15.50 11.19
CA THR A 56 3.34 14.97 12.48
C THR A 56 2.26 14.20 13.24
N GLU A 57 1.00 14.33 12.85
CA GLU A 57 -0.17 13.70 13.52
C GLU A 57 -0.39 12.25 13.05
N GLU A 58 0.15 11.92 11.89
CA GLU A 58 0.00 10.62 11.25
C GLU A 58 1.38 10.16 10.78
N LYS A 59 1.69 8.89 11.02
CA LYS A 59 2.98 8.29 10.64
C LYS A 59 2.78 6.91 10.04
N LEU A 60 3.54 6.61 8.99
CA LEU A 60 3.65 5.26 8.46
C LEU A 60 5.02 4.74 8.89
N VAL A 61 5.03 3.72 9.73
CA VAL A 61 6.25 3.20 10.36
C VAL A 61 6.44 1.74 9.99
N TYR A 62 7.63 1.39 9.53
CA TYR A 62 7.99 0.01 9.27
C TYR A 62 8.49 -0.68 10.55
N ASP A 63 7.83 -1.76 10.96
CA ASP A 63 8.30 -2.65 12.02
C ASP A 63 9.07 -3.82 11.39
N GLU A 64 10.39 -3.84 11.58
CA GLU A 64 11.25 -4.91 11.05
C GLU A 64 11.00 -6.26 11.73
N ALA A 65 10.54 -6.26 12.99
CA ALA A 65 10.32 -7.50 13.74
C ALA A 65 9.11 -8.27 13.21
N SER A 66 8.06 -7.57 12.81
CA SER A 66 6.84 -8.16 12.24
C SER A 66 6.74 -8.03 10.72
N ASP A 67 7.71 -7.41 10.04
CA ASP A 67 7.73 -7.24 8.58
C ASP A 67 6.43 -6.56 8.08
N THR A 68 6.06 -5.45 8.73
CA THR A 68 4.75 -4.80 8.59
C THR A 68 4.92 -3.28 8.60
N PHE A 69 4.12 -2.58 7.79
CA PHE A 69 3.95 -1.13 7.96
C PHE A 69 2.73 -0.85 8.84
N ILE A 70 2.88 0.07 9.79
CA ILE A 70 1.84 0.43 10.75
C ILE A 70 1.51 1.91 10.54
N TYR A 71 0.23 2.19 10.28
CA TYR A 71 -0.29 3.55 10.22
C TYR A 71 -0.65 4.02 11.63
N GLN A 72 0.21 4.86 12.20
CA GLN A 72 0.06 5.43 13.53
C GLN A 72 -0.63 6.77 13.43
N THR A 73 -1.63 6.99 14.28
CA THR A 73 -2.39 8.24 14.32
C THR A 73 -2.94 8.51 15.71
N ASP A 74 -3.09 9.79 16.06
CA ASP A 74 -3.73 10.23 17.30
C ASP A 74 -5.27 10.21 17.23
N TYR A 75 -5.86 9.95 16.05
CA TYR A 75 -7.32 9.95 15.86
C TYR A 75 -8.01 8.72 16.45
N TYR A 76 -7.30 7.60 16.58
CA TYR A 76 -7.82 6.30 17.05
C TYR A 76 -6.82 5.62 17.99
N PRO A 77 -7.26 4.74 18.92
CA PRO A 77 -6.34 4.01 19.80
C PRO A 77 -5.42 3.07 19.01
N GLU A 78 -4.25 2.73 19.57
CA GLU A 78 -3.25 1.84 18.96
C GLU A 78 -3.82 0.47 18.52
N SER A 79 -4.84 -0.04 19.22
CA SER A 79 -5.51 -1.30 18.84
C SER A 79 -6.18 -1.26 17.48
N ASP A 80 -6.47 -0.05 16.98
CA ASP A 80 -7.23 0.19 15.76
C ASP A 80 -6.33 0.76 14.64
N TRP A 81 -5.03 0.91 14.89
CA TRP A 81 -4.06 1.30 13.87
C TRP A 81 -4.01 0.28 12.73
N GLU A 82 -4.00 0.78 11.50
CA GLU A 82 -3.93 -0.08 10.32
C GLU A 82 -2.54 -0.74 10.21
N ARG A 83 -2.55 -2.02 9.83
CA ARG A 83 -1.35 -2.83 9.64
C ARG A 83 -1.33 -3.38 8.23
N PHE A 84 -0.28 -3.05 7.50
CA PHE A 84 -0.04 -3.50 6.14
C PHE A 84 1.07 -4.54 6.16
N GLU A 85 0.68 -5.78 6.41
CA GLU A 85 1.59 -6.93 6.45
C GLU A 85 2.10 -7.25 5.04
N ALA A 86 3.31 -7.80 4.98
CA ALA A 86 3.87 -8.35 3.75
C ALA A 86 3.03 -9.51 3.22
N THR A 87 2.77 -9.49 1.91
CA THR A 87 2.13 -10.56 1.15
C THR A 87 3.07 -11.06 0.05
N GLU A 88 3.06 -12.37 -0.21
CA GLU A 88 3.92 -12.97 -1.23
C GLU A 88 3.14 -13.14 -2.54
N HIS A 89 3.64 -12.54 -3.62
CA HIS A 89 3.12 -12.63 -4.97
C HIS A 89 4.25 -12.97 -5.93
N ASP A 90 4.17 -14.12 -6.62
CA ASP A 90 5.20 -14.62 -7.55
C ASP A 90 6.64 -14.59 -6.98
N GLY A 91 6.79 -14.96 -5.71
CA GLY A 91 8.08 -14.94 -4.99
C GLY A 91 8.58 -13.55 -4.63
N LYS A 92 7.77 -12.50 -4.80
CA LYS A 92 8.05 -11.13 -4.38
C LYS A 92 7.23 -10.79 -3.16
N LYS A 93 7.89 -10.19 -2.17
CA LYS A 93 7.25 -9.61 -0.99
C LYS A 93 6.72 -8.22 -1.33
N LEU A 94 5.41 -8.03 -1.17
CA LEU A 94 4.70 -6.79 -1.47
C LEU A 94 3.83 -6.33 -0.29
N TYR A 95 3.63 -5.02 -0.16
CA TYR A 95 2.90 -4.39 0.93
C TYR A 95 1.69 -3.64 0.37
N GLY A 96 0.50 -3.98 0.86
CA GLY A 96 -0.76 -3.32 0.47
C GLY A 96 -0.99 -2.03 1.25
N ILE A 97 -0.13 -1.02 1.06
CA ILE A 97 -0.21 0.24 1.80
C ILE A 97 -1.52 0.95 1.48
N GLY A 98 -2.42 1.06 2.47
CA GLY A 98 -3.76 1.63 2.30
C GLY A 98 -4.68 0.85 1.36
N ALA A 99 -4.33 -0.39 1.00
CA ALA A 99 -5.10 -1.17 0.04
C ALA A 99 -6.44 -1.59 0.65
N GLY A 100 -7.53 -0.94 0.21
CA GLY A 100 -8.87 -1.18 0.74
C GLY A 100 -9.28 -0.25 1.89
N SER A 101 -8.47 0.77 2.19
CA SER A 101 -8.75 1.77 3.23
C SER A 101 -8.46 3.20 2.78
N TRP A 102 -7.49 3.40 1.89
CA TRP A 102 -7.11 4.71 1.36
C TRP A 102 -7.61 4.89 -0.08
N VAL A 103 -7.73 6.15 -0.50
CA VAL A 103 -8.23 6.54 -1.82
C VAL A 103 -7.09 6.68 -2.82
N TRP A 104 -6.62 5.54 -3.32
CA TRP A 104 -5.56 5.50 -4.34
C TRP A 104 -6.13 5.68 -5.74
N ASP A 105 -5.66 6.70 -6.45
CA ASP A 105 -5.74 6.79 -7.90
C ASP A 105 -4.69 5.87 -8.54
N SER A 106 -4.95 5.43 -9.78
CA SER A 106 -4.02 4.57 -10.52
C SER A 106 -3.97 4.88 -12.00
N GLU A 107 -2.75 4.91 -12.55
CA GLU A 107 -2.48 5.05 -13.98
C GLU A 107 -1.65 3.87 -14.49
N ARG A 108 -1.93 3.42 -15.71
CA ARG A 108 -1.20 2.29 -16.32
C ARG A 108 0.12 2.78 -16.89
N ILE A 109 1.21 2.06 -16.62
CA ILE A 109 2.50 2.30 -17.27
C ILE A 109 2.43 1.68 -18.68
N GLU A 110 2.60 2.51 -19.71
CA GLU A 110 2.67 2.09 -21.12
C GLU A 110 4.02 1.46 -21.50
#